data_AF-A0A453B3R2-F1
#
_entry.id   AF-A0A453B3R2-F1
#
_cell.length_a   1.000
_cell.length_b   1.000
_cell.length_c   1.000
_cell.angle_alpha   90.00
_cell.angle_beta   90.00
_cell.angle_gamma   90.00
#
_symmetry.space_group_name_H-M   'P 1'
#
loop_
_entity.id
_entity.type
_entity.pdbx_description
1 polymer ?
#
loop_
_entity_poly.entity_id
_entity_poly.type
_entity_poly.pdbx_seq_one_letter_code
_entity_poly.pdbx_strand_id
1 'polypeptide(L)'
;AQLPALRVRPPRPARAHPAADEGDRPGRRLRARHGRRHPARALVAALHHAQPRVRRQARRAHGRTGAEVTVGRMSYNTQVTEVEDQTMENTMKGILKPHMFCLTIPQVEGGADIVATVRWSQKLHYDNGRFTVDIPFRFPYYVNPLPKVFMKREKIQLTVNSGFSKEVLLQGTSHSLKEKARQGDKLSFLHEAVVENWSNKDFTFSYSVYSGDLSGGIHVQPSISQDYDDRDTFSIFILPGSGNRKVFKKAVVFVVDTSGSMKGKPLENVKNAVSTALSELVQGDYFNIITFNEELHSFSSCLEKVNEKAIASANDWMNANFVAEGGTDIMHPLNEAMALLSSAHDALPQIFLMTDGSVDDEHDICQTVKNELLSRGSKSPRISTFGLGLYCNHYFLRMVASIGKGHFDAALETGSIESRILKWFRKASNTIVANISIDATGHLNDFEVDSEYIPDISTQCPLCISGKYQGKFPETVVATGYLADMTEISIELKVQHITDMPLDNIFAAQQIALLTAKAWLSADKQLERKV
;
A
#
# COMPACT_ATOMS: atom_id res chain seq x y z
N ALA A 1 -10.83 6.07 13.50
CA ALA A 1 -11.13 4.74 14.07
C ALA A 1 -9.85 4.11 14.64
N GLN A 2 -9.88 3.59 15.86
CA GLN A 2 -8.73 2.92 16.47
C GLN A 2 -8.30 1.71 15.61
N LEU A 3 -7.00 1.59 15.35
CA LEU A 3 -6.42 0.39 14.73
C LEU A 3 -6.87 -0.87 15.51
N PRO A 4 -7.16 -2.00 14.84
CA PRO A 4 -7.49 -3.24 15.55
C PRO A 4 -6.32 -3.62 16.46
N ALA A 5 -6.60 -3.82 17.75
CA ALA A 5 -5.61 -4.23 18.72
C ALA A 5 -5.21 -5.71 18.49
N LEU A 6 -3.94 -5.96 18.15
CA LEU A 6 -3.38 -7.31 18.13
C LEU A 6 -3.22 -7.82 19.56
N ARG A 7 -3.89 -8.94 19.86
CA ARG A 7 -3.90 -9.57 21.18
C ARG A 7 -3.06 -10.86 21.15
N VAL A 8 -2.29 -11.11 22.21
CA VAL A 8 -1.41 -12.28 22.34
C VAL A 8 -2.07 -13.31 23.25
N ARG A 9 -2.17 -14.56 22.81
CA ARG A 9 -2.72 -15.66 23.64
C ARG A 9 -1.72 -16.16 24.69
N PRO A 10 -2.20 -16.70 25.83
CA PRO A 10 -1.36 -17.42 26.78
C PRO A 10 -0.79 -18.72 26.15
N PRO A 11 0.33 -19.22 26.70
CA PRO A 11 1.07 -20.34 26.10
C PRO A 11 0.23 -21.61 26.01
N ARG A 12 0.40 -22.36 24.92
CA ARG A 12 -0.09 -23.74 24.79
C ARG A 12 1.09 -24.72 24.79
N PRO A 13 0.97 -25.90 25.42
CA PRO A 13 1.99 -26.92 25.33
C PRO A 13 2.14 -27.40 23.88
N ALA A 14 3.38 -27.51 23.41
CA ALA A 14 3.67 -28.07 22.08
C ALA A 14 3.13 -29.51 21.98
N ARG A 15 2.44 -29.84 20.87
CA ARG A 15 1.97 -31.21 20.61
C ARG A 15 3.19 -32.12 20.45
N ALA A 16 3.34 -33.09 21.35
CA ALA A 16 4.33 -34.17 21.22
C ALA A 16 3.87 -35.19 20.15
N HIS A 17 4.77 -35.56 19.25
CA HIS A 17 4.69 -36.83 18.53
C HIS A 17 5.24 -37.94 19.45
N PRO A 18 4.68 -39.16 19.47
CA PRO A 18 5.13 -40.20 20.38
C PRO A 18 6.46 -40.75 19.87
N ALA A 19 7.49 -40.67 20.71
CA ALA A 19 8.73 -41.44 20.56
C ALA A 19 8.82 -42.43 21.72
N ALA A 20 9.34 -43.61 21.39
CA ALA A 20 9.29 -44.85 22.14
C ALA A 20 9.97 -44.82 23.51
N ASP A 21 9.47 -45.72 24.34
CA ASP A 21 9.87 -46.09 25.68
C ASP A 21 11.25 -46.75 25.70
N GLU A 22 12.17 -46.29 26.56
CA GLU A 22 13.32 -47.10 27.00
C GLU A 22 13.93 -46.54 28.31
N GLY A 23 13.91 -47.37 29.35
CA GLY A 23 15.11 -47.65 30.15
C GLY A 23 15.44 -46.75 31.34
N ASP A 24 14.96 -47.16 32.52
CA ASP A 24 15.28 -46.67 33.86
C ASP A 24 16.76 -46.89 34.28
N ARG A 25 17.35 -45.93 35.02
CA ARG A 25 18.24 -46.14 36.20
C ARG A 25 18.68 -44.83 36.89
N PRO A 26 18.96 -44.83 38.22
CA PRO A 26 18.91 -43.63 39.06
C PRO A 26 20.29 -43.07 39.46
N GLY A 27 20.37 -41.75 39.68
CA GLY A 27 21.60 -41.13 40.19
C GLY A 27 21.50 -39.67 40.61
N ARG A 28 21.51 -39.45 41.94
CA ARG A 28 21.94 -38.25 42.69
C ARG A 28 21.21 -36.91 42.47
N ARG A 29 20.40 -36.56 43.48
CA ARG A 29 19.91 -35.21 43.76
C ARG A 29 21.06 -34.25 44.07
N LEU A 30 21.22 -33.21 43.26
CA LEU A 30 21.88 -31.96 43.63
C LEU A 30 20.83 -30.85 43.62
N ARG A 31 20.63 -30.22 44.78
CA ARG A 31 19.73 -29.07 44.96
C ARG A 31 20.18 -27.92 44.06
N ALA A 32 19.38 -27.61 43.03
CA ALA A 32 19.55 -26.39 42.25
C ALA A 32 19.03 -25.19 43.05
N ARG A 33 19.93 -24.23 43.30
CA ARG A 33 19.61 -22.88 43.78
C ARG A 33 18.61 -22.22 42.82
N HIS A 34 17.66 -21.47 43.37
CA HIS A 34 16.73 -20.62 42.63
C HIS A 34 17.45 -19.79 41.57
N GLY A 35 17.27 -20.16 40.30
CA GLY A 35 17.59 -19.30 39.16
C GLY A 35 16.65 -18.11 39.14
N ARG A 36 17.20 -16.90 39.22
CA ARG A 36 16.42 -15.66 39.10
C ARG A 36 15.77 -15.62 37.72
N ARG A 37 14.44 -15.49 37.70
CA ARG A 37 13.63 -15.26 36.50
C ARG A 37 13.78 -13.80 36.11
N HIS A 38 14.12 -13.52 34.85
CA HIS A 38 14.19 -12.16 34.32
C HIS A 38 13.25 -12.04 33.11
N PRO A 39 12.52 -10.92 32.97
CA PRO A 39 11.75 -10.65 31.76
C PRO A 39 12.70 -10.40 30.59
N ALA A 40 12.39 -10.95 29.41
CA ALA A 40 13.13 -10.68 28.19
C ALA A 40 12.28 -9.85 27.23
N ARG A 41 12.88 -8.80 26.66
CA ARG A 41 12.27 -8.03 25.57
C ARG A 41 12.77 -8.59 24.24
N ALA A 42 11.86 -9.13 23.43
CA ALA A 42 12.13 -9.38 22.02
C ALA A 42 11.70 -8.11 21.25
N LEU A 43 12.67 -7.32 20.80
CA LEU A 43 12.39 -6.24 19.86
C LEU A 43 12.31 -6.84 18.47
N VAL A 44 11.18 -6.65 17.81
CA VAL A 44 10.93 -7.23 16.50
C VAL A 44 10.49 -6.10 15.58
N ALA A 45 11.42 -5.54 14.80
CA ALA A 45 11.06 -4.54 13.81
C ALA A 45 10.13 -5.19 12.75
N ALA A 46 8.87 -4.77 12.70
CA ALA A 46 7.94 -5.16 11.64
C ALA A 46 7.49 -3.89 10.91
N LEU A 47 7.59 -3.94 9.58
CA LEU A 47 7.03 -2.93 8.70
C LEU A 47 5.51 -3.07 8.61
N HIS A 48 4.83 -1.94 8.59
CA HIS A 48 3.39 -1.83 8.52
C HIS A 48 2.93 -1.80 7.06
N HIS A 49 2.09 -2.77 6.66
CA HIS A 49 1.02 -2.66 5.64
C HIS A 49 0.29 -4.01 5.55
N ALA A 50 -0.33 -4.46 6.65
CA ALA A 50 -1.25 -5.59 6.61
C ALA A 50 -2.24 -5.52 7.77
N GLN A 51 -3.53 -5.51 7.45
CA GLN A 51 -4.59 -5.88 8.38
C GLN A 51 -4.59 -7.42 8.48
N PRO A 52 -4.41 -8.03 9.66
CA PRO A 52 -4.44 -9.48 9.76
C PRO A 52 -5.90 -9.98 9.88
N ARG A 53 -6.22 -11.10 9.21
CA ARG A 53 -7.58 -11.67 9.14
C ARG A 53 -7.89 -12.66 10.27
N VAL A 54 -9.18 -12.73 10.60
CA VAL A 54 -9.84 -13.70 11.49
C VAL A 54 -10.09 -15.02 10.75
N ARG A 55 -9.83 -16.18 11.40
CA ARG A 55 -10.72 -17.36 11.33
C ARG A 55 -10.36 -18.41 12.39
N ARG A 56 -11.43 -18.95 12.97
CA ARG A 56 -11.48 -20.07 13.94
C ARG A 56 -10.70 -21.30 13.46
N GLN A 57 -10.26 -22.09 14.46
CA GLN A 57 -9.53 -23.35 14.36
C GLN A 57 -9.73 -24.14 13.06
N ALA A 58 -8.70 -24.11 12.20
CA ALA A 58 -8.36 -25.22 11.32
C ALA A 58 -6.83 -25.19 11.09
N ARG A 59 -6.23 -26.38 10.99
CA ARG A 59 -4.78 -26.60 11.01
C ARG A 59 -4.09 -25.97 9.79
N ARG A 60 -2.91 -25.38 10.03
CA ARG A 60 -1.80 -25.14 9.07
C ARG A 60 -2.21 -24.62 7.68
N ALA A 61 -2.46 -23.31 7.57
CA ALA A 61 -2.32 -22.58 6.30
C ALA A 61 -1.13 -21.61 6.42
N HIS A 62 -0.13 -21.76 5.56
CA HIS A 62 1.00 -20.83 5.44
C HIS A 62 0.50 -19.56 4.77
N GLY A 63 0.56 -18.39 5.44
CA GLY A 63 0.23 -17.12 4.77
C GLY A 63 -0.39 -16.00 5.63
N ARG A 64 -0.54 -16.14 6.95
CA ARG A 64 -1.10 -15.06 7.77
C ARG A 64 0.00 -14.13 8.30
N THR A 65 -0.15 -12.83 8.04
CA THR A 65 0.61 -11.76 8.69
C THR A 65 0.49 -11.89 10.21
N GLY A 66 1.62 -11.83 10.91
CA GLY A 66 1.66 -11.97 12.36
C GLY A 66 3.04 -12.34 12.89
N ALA A 67 3.17 -12.30 14.21
CA ALA A 67 4.33 -12.76 14.94
C ALA A 67 4.05 -14.02 15.75
N GLU A 68 5.02 -14.92 15.79
CA GLU A 68 5.07 -16.13 16.62
C GLU A 68 6.41 -16.17 17.35
N VAL A 69 6.40 -16.42 18.65
CA VAL A 69 7.60 -16.56 19.47
C VAL A 69 7.53 -17.86 20.25
N THR A 70 8.54 -18.71 20.10
CA THR A 70 8.70 -19.94 20.87
C THR A 70 9.85 -19.76 21.86
N VAL A 71 9.63 -20.15 23.11
CA VAL A 71 10.62 -20.13 24.21
C VAL A 71 10.61 -21.50 24.87
N GLY A 72 11.65 -22.29 24.63
CA GLY A 72 11.69 -23.69 25.07
C GLY A 72 10.46 -24.48 24.59
N ARG A 73 9.57 -24.87 25.52
CA ARG A 73 8.33 -25.62 25.22
C ARG A 73 7.09 -24.75 25.04
N MET A 74 7.20 -23.44 25.29
CA MET A 74 6.08 -22.49 25.21
C MET A 74 6.07 -21.81 23.84
N SER A 75 4.90 -21.68 23.23
CA SER A 75 4.70 -20.86 22.01
C SER A 75 3.66 -19.77 22.26
N TYR A 76 3.98 -18.57 21.80
CA TYR A 76 3.16 -17.36 21.84
C TYR A 76 2.86 -16.94 20.41
N ASN A 77 1.60 -16.64 20.10
CA ASN A 77 1.21 -16.13 18.80
C ASN A 77 0.33 -14.89 18.93
N THR A 78 0.45 -14.05 17.92
CA THR A 78 -0.47 -12.92 17.72
C THR A 78 -1.75 -13.42 17.06
N GLN A 79 -2.88 -12.94 17.55
CA GLN A 79 -4.19 -13.17 16.94
C GLN A 79 -4.91 -11.83 16.77
N VAL A 80 -5.64 -11.71 15.66
CA VAL A 80 -6.61 -10.63 15.48
C VAL A 80 -7.93 -11.05 16.09
N THR A 81 -8.46 -10.18 16.94
CA THR A 81 -9.72 -10.34 17.64
C THR A 81 -10.64 -9.20 17.24
N GLU A 82 -11.93 -9.50 17.12
CA GLU A 82 -12.97 -8.48 16.94
C GLU A 82 -12.98 -7.55 18.17
N VAL A 83 -13.29 -6.27 17.94
CA VAL A 83 -13.19 -5.21 18.96
C VAL A 83 -14.22 -5.41 20.09
N GLU A 84 -15.28 -6.18 19.85
CA GLU A 84 -16.38 -6.44 20.79
C GLU A 84 -16.07 -7.50 21.86
N ASP A 85 -15.04 -8.33 21.69
CA ASP A 85 -14.65 -9.34 22.69
C ASP A 85 -13.85 -8.71 23.84
N GLN A 86 -14.55 -8.08 24.79
CA GLN A 86 -13.95 -7.51 26.02
C GLN A 86 -13.75 -8.54 27.17
N THR A 87 -14.04 -9.82 26.96
CA THR A 87 -14.13 -10.84 28.03
C THR A 87 -12.94 -11.78 28.16
N MET A 88 -11.69 -11.32 27.96
CA MET A 88 -10.50 -12.16 28.24
C MET A 88 -9.44 -11.47 29.11
N GLU A 89 -9.46 -11.77 30.41
CA GLU A 89 -8.57 -11.24 31.47
C GLU A 89 -7.07 -11.61 31.34
N ASN A 90 -6.68 -12.51 30.41
CA ASN A 90 -5.32 -13.07 30.33
C ASN A 90 -4.54 -12.69 29.05
N THR A 91 -4.68 -11.45 28.57
CA THR A 91 -4.10 -11.01 27.29
C THR A 91 -2.92 -10.04 27.47
N MET A 92 -1.78 -10.30 26.83
CA MET A 92 -0.67 -9.33 26.79
C MET A 92 -0.90 -8.24 25.75
N LYS A 93 -0.59 -6.98 26.12
CA LYS A 93 -0.62 -5.83 25.21
C LYS A 93 0.72 -5.75 24.46
N GLY A 94 0.74 -6.13 23.19
CA GLY A 94 1.82 -5.78 22.27
C GLY A 94 1.72 -4.30 21.90
N ILE A 95 2.86 -3.62 21.72
CA ILE A 95 2.86 -2.24 21.20
C ILE A 95 3.15 -2.32 19.70
N LEU A 96 2.16 -1.91 18.90
CA LEU A 96 2.33 -1.62 17.48
C LEU A 96 2.49 -0.11 17.32
N LYS A 97 3.68 0.35 16.94
CA LYS A 97 3.92 1.74 16.51
C LYS A 97 4.29 1.75 15.02
N PRO A 98 4.12 2.87 14.30
CA PRO A 98 4.72 3.03 12.98
C PRO A 98 6.19 2.58 13.02
N HIS A 99 6.56 1.67 12.11
CA HIS A 99 7.92 1.13 11.96
C HIS A 99 8.48 0.31 13.14
N MET A 100 7.66 -0.05 14.15
CA MET A 100 8.14 -0.83 15.29
C MET A 100 7.05 -1.75 15.86
N PHE A 101 7.38 -3.03 15.97
CA PHE A 101 6.57 -4.02 16.70
C PHE A 101 7.35 -4.49 17.94
N CYS A 102 6.68 -4.52 19.08
CA CYS A 102 7.30 -4.94 20.34
C CYS A 102 6.44 -5.99 21.03
N LEU A 103 7.06 -7.15 21.29
CA LEU A 103 6.45 -8.26 22.02
C LEU A 103 7.32 -8.57 23.25
N THR A 104 6.76 -8.35 24.44
CA THR A 104 7.44 -8.66 25.70
C THR A 104 7.06 -10.07 26.16
N ILE A 105 8.05 -10.91 26.42
CA ILE A 105 7.83 -12.27 26.96
C ILE A 105 8.16 -12.24 28.47
N PRO A 106 7.19 -12.53 29.36
CA PRO A 106 7.32 -12.26 30.79
C PRO A 106 8.25 -13.23 31.51
N GLN A 107 8.35 -14.48 31.03
CA GLN A 107 9.10 -15.55 31.69
C GLN A 107 9.91 -16.30 30.64
N VAL A 108 11.21 -16.10 30.66
CA VAL A 108 12.18 -16.88 29.88
C VAL A 108 13.04 -17.65 30.86
N GLU A 109 13.05 -18.97 30.72
CA GLU A 109 13.92 -19.84 31.52
C GLU A 109 15.37 -19.66 31.08
N GLY A 110 16.30 -19.72 32.04
CA GLY A 110 17.73 -19.63 31.73
C GLY A 110 18.17 -20.79 30.82
N GLY A 111 18.88 -20.47 29.74
CA GLY A 111 19.34 -21.47 28.77
C GLY A 111 18.28 -21.93 27.75
N ALA A 112 17.08 -21.34 27.76
CA ALA A 112 16.06 -21.66 26.76
C ALA A 112 16.37 -21.02 25.40
N ASP A 113 16.16 -21.79 24.33
CA ASP A 113 16.18 -21.28 22.96
C ASP A 113 14.96 -20.39 22.71
N ILE A 114 15.18 -19.25 22.05
CA ILE A 114 14.14 -18.31 21.64
C ILE A 114 14.11 -18.27 20.12
N VAL A 115 12.95 -18.60 19.54
CA VAL A 115 12.71 -18.51 18.10
C VAL A 115 11.59 -17.51 17.85
N ALA A 116 11.88 -16.41 17.19
CA ALA A 116 10.90 -15.42 16.78
C ALA A 116 10.71 -15.48 15.26
N THR A 117 9.45 -15.59 14.82
CA THR A 117 9.07 -15.57 13.40
C THR A 117 8.08 -14.44 13.17
N VAL A 118 8.34 -13.62 12.16
CA VAL A 118 7.46 -12.54 11.72
C VAL A 118 7.08 -12.78 10.28
N ARG A 119 5.81 -12.58 9.96
CA ARG A 119 5.28 -12.67 8.60
C ARG A 119 4.53 -11.38 8.30
N TRP A 120 4.80 -10.80 7.14
CA TRP A 120 4.12 -9.63 6.64
C TRP A 120 4.09 -9.63 5.12
N SER A 121 3.28 -8.73 4.55
CA SER A 121 3.17 -8.46 3.12
C SER A 121 3.34 -6.97 2.89
N GLN A 122 3.95 -6.58 1.77
CA GLN A 122 4.03 -5.17 1.35
C GLN A 122 3.95 -5.07 -0.16
N LYS A 123 3.42 -3.95 -0.66
CA LYS A 123 3.47 -3.63 -2.09
C LYS A 123 4.91 -3.28 -2.48
N LEU A 124 5.37 -3.81 -3.61
CA LEU A 124 6.64 -3.41 -4.19
C LEU A 124 6.56 -1.98 -4.72
N HIS A 125 7.62 -1.21 -4.54
CA HIS A 125 7.73 0.08 -5.20
C HIS A 125 7.99 -0.13 -6.68
N TYR A 126 7.29 0.59 -7.54
CA TYR A 126 7.56 0.61 -8.97
C TYR A 126 7.94 2.02 -9.40
N ASP A 127 8.97 2.13 -10.22
CA ASP A 127 9.42 3.38 -10.81
C ASP A 127 10.08 3.11 -12.16
N ASN A 128 9.45 3.56 -13.25
CA ASN A 128 9.97 3.48 -14.62
C ASN A 128 10.57 2.12 -15.00
N GLY A 129 9.82 1.03 -14.84
CA GLY A 129 10.23 -0.32 -15.21
C GLY A 129 11.00 -1.10 -14.13
N ARG A 130 11.31 -0.45 -13.00
CA ARG A 130 12.05 -1.05 -11.89
C ARG A 130 11.15 -1.28 -10.68
N PHE A 131 11.11 -2.52 -10.21
CA PHE A 131 10.53 -2.91 -8.93
C PHE A 131 11.59 -2.88 -7.84
N THR A 132 11.26 -2.33 -6.68
CA THR A 132 12.13 -2.27 -5.50
C THR A 132 11.40 -2.72 -4.25
N VAL A 133 12.10 -3.48 -3.41
CA VAL A 133 11.69 -3.79 -2.04
C VAL A 133 12.77 -3.31 -1.07
N ASP A 134 12.33 -2.59 -0.04
CA ASP A 134 13.16 -2.16 1.07
C ASP A 134 12.60 -2.77 2.36
N ILE A 135 13.46 -3.42 3.13
CA ILE A 135 13.13 -4.13 4.36
C ILE A 135 14.13 -3.72 5.44
N PRO A 136 13.69 -3.15 6.58
CA PRO A 136 14.50 -2.94 7.76
C PRO A 136 15.22 -4.23 8.14
N PHE A 137 16.53 -4.19 8.03
CA PHE A 137 17.40 -5.34 8.33
C PHE A 137 18.62 -4.91 9.14
N ARG A 138 18.54 -3.72 9.75
CA ARG A 138 19.50 -3.19 10.69
C ARG A 138 19.22 -3.68 12.11
N PHE A 139 20.23 -4.26 12.74
CA PHE A 139 20.16 -4.70 14.12
C PHE A 139 21.10 -3.87 14.99
N PRO A 140 20.57 -3.04 15.92
CA PRO A 140 21.40 -2.28 16.84
C PRO A 140 22.31 -3.17 17.70
N TYR A 141 23.48 -2.65 18.07
CA TYR A 141 24.49 -3.39 18.85
C TYR A 141 23.95 -3.95 20.18
N TYR A 142 22.97 -3.27 20.78
CA TYR A 142 22.35 -3.66 22.05
C TYR A 142 21.30 -4.78 21.94
N VAL A 143 20.95 -5.23 20.72
CA VAL A 143 20.04 -6.37 20.50
C VAL A 143 20.75 -7.71 20.72
N ASN A 144 22.07 -7.71 20.93
CA ASN A 144 22.85 -8.93 21.16
C ASN A 144 22.96 -9.28 22.66
N PRO A 145 22.35 -10.38 23.15
CA PRO A 145 22.59 -10.86 24.49
C PRO A 145 23.99 -11.49 24.55
N LEU A 146 24.97 -10.71 25.02
CA LEU A 146 26.37 -11.07 25.30
C LEU A 146 27.30 -11.21 24.06
N PRO A 147 28.35 -10.37 23.92
CA PRO A 147 29.24 -10.34 22.76
C PRO A 147 30.10 -11.58 22.50
N LYS A 148 30.26 -12.51 23.46
CA LYS A 148 31.41 -13.44 23.48
C LYS A 148 31.11 -14.94 23.35
N VAL A 149 29.87 -15.38 23.18
CA VAL A 149 29.54 -16.81 23.43
C VAL A 149 29.03 -17.60 22.22
N PHE A 150 28.58 -16.96 21.12
CA PHE A 150 27.90 -17.70 20.04
C PHE A 150 28.33 -17.26 18.62
N MET A 151 28.43 -18.23 17.73
CA MET A 151 28.57 -18.02 16.28
C MET A 151 27.25 -17.46 15.73
N LYS A 152 27.29 -16.29 15.09
CA LYS A 152 26.12 -15.68 14.45
C LYS A 152 26.07 -16.10 12.99
N ARG A 153 24.87 -16.41 12.51
CA ARG A 153 24.62 -16.79 11.11
C ARG A 153 23.53 -15.92 10.54
N GLU A 154 23.82 -15.33 9.39
CA GLU A 154 22.87 -14.56 8.61
C GLU A 154 22.46 -15.38 7.38
N LYS A 155 21.15 -15.49 7.14
CA LYS A 155 20.59 -16.18 5.98
C LYS A 155 19.47 -15.35 5.37
N ILE A 156 19.58 -15.06 4.07
CA ILE A 156 18.55 -14.38 3.29
C ILE A 156 18.18 -15.28 2.13
N GLN A 157 16.92 -15.69 2.08
CA GLN A 157 16.36 -16.46 0.98
C GLN A 157 15.33 -15.58 0.27
N LEU A 158 15.59 -15.30 -1.01
CA LEU A 158 14.73 -14.46 -1.84
C LEU A 158 14.19 -15.29 -3.00
N THR A 159 12.89 -15.25 -3.22
CA THR A 159 12.26 -15.81 -4.41
C THR A 159 11.53 -14.69 -5.13
N VAL A 160 11.90 -14.44 -6.38
CA VAL A 160 11.22 -13.51 -7.28
C VAL A 160 10.36 -14.34 -8.21
N ASN A 161 9.07 -14.06 -8.24
CA ASN A 161 8.17 -14.59 -9.26
C ASN A 161 7.58 -13.38 -9.99
N SER A 162 7.93 -13.18 -11.25
CA SER A 162 7.34 -12.08 -12.02
C SER A 162 5.88 -12.40 -12.37
N GLY A 163 5.55 -13.65 -12.70
CA GLY A 163 4.22 -14.05 -13.16
C GLY A 163 3.86 -13.55 -14.57
N PHE A 164 4.75 -12.83 -15.27
CA PHE A 164 4.43 -12.23 -16.57
C PHE A 164 5.57 -12.20 -17.58
N SER A 165 6.83 -12.32 -17.15
CA SER A 165 7.97 -12.39 -18.06
C SER A 165 9.07 -13.29 -17.54
N LYS A 166 9.71 -14.00 -18.48
CA LYS A 166 10.89 -14.82 -18.20
C LYS A 166 12.17 -13.98 -18.10
N GLU A 167 12.12 -12.72 -18.55
CA GLU A 167 13.26 -11.80 -18.61
C GLU A 167 13.27 -10.85 -17.41
N VAL A 168 13.58 -11.42 -16.24
CA VAL A 168 13.85 -10.65 -15.02
C VAL A 168 15.34 -10.30 -14.96
N LEU A 169 15.63 -8.99 -14.95
CA LEU A 169 16.98 -8.45 -14.84
C LEU A 169 17.19 -7.88 -13.44
N LEU A 170 18.25 -8.34 -12.78
CA LEU A 170 18.65 -7.82 -11.48
C LEU A 170 19.24 -6.40 -11.64
N GLN A 171 18.73 -5.44 -10.87
CA GLN A 171 19.17 -4.05 -10.91
C GLN A 171 20.04 -3.67 -9.71
N GLY A 172 19.79 -4.25 -8.54
CA GLY A 172 20.56 -3.95 -7.34
C GLY A 172 20.21 -4.81 -6.14
N THR A 173 21.20 -5.01 -5.27
CA THR A 173 21.04 -5.76 -4.01
C THR A 173 21.90 -5.12 -2.93
N SER A 174 21.39 -4.95 -1.71
CA SER A 174 22.25 -4.51 -0.61
C SER A 174 23.11 -5.64 -0.02
N HIS A 175 22.78 -6.91 -0.25
CA HIS A 175 23.49 -8.08 0.28
C HIS A 175 23.92 -9.00 -0.86
N SER A 176 25.08 -9.67 -0.73
CA SER A 176 25.62 -10.55 -1.76
C SER A 176 24.78 -11.81 -1.92
N LEU A 177 23.82 -11.75 -2.84
CA LEU A 177 22.89 -12.83 -3.18
C LEU A 177 23.47 -13.72 -4.29
N LYS A 178 23.48 -15.04 -4.09
CA LYS A 178 23.85 -16.02 -5.12
C LYS A 178 22.58 -16.60 -5.72
N GLU A 179 22.43 -16.53 -7.05
CA GLU A 179 21.36 -17.23 -7.76
C GLU A 179 21.51 -18.74 -7.56
N LYS A 180 20.41 -19.40 -7.17
CA LYS A 180 20.35 -20.84 -6.88
C LYS A 180 19.56 -21.61 -7.92
N ALA A 181 18.53 -21.00 -8.46
CA ALA A 181 17.68 -21.60 -9.47
C ALA A 181 17.00 -20.53 -10.31
N ARG A 182 16.76 -20.86 -11.57
CA ARG A 182 15.94 -20.11 -12.52
C ARG A 182 15.02 -21.08 -13.23
N GLN A 183 13.72 -20.88 -13.09
CA GLN A 183 12.68 -21.69 -13.73
C GLN A 183 11.66 -20.73 -14.34
N GLY A 184 11.80 -20.43 -15.62
CA GLY A 184 10.92 -19.48 -16.31
C GLY A 184 10.96 -18.07 -15.69
N ASP A 185 9.82 -17.67 -15.13
CA ASP A 185 9.56 -16.38 -14.45
C ASP A 185 9.95 -16.37 -12.96
N LYS A 186 10.41 -17.52 -12.44
CA LYS A 186 10.79 -17.70 -11.04
C LYS A 186 12.31 -17.77 -10.88
N LEU A 187 12.84 -16.89 -10.03
CA LEU A 187 14.25 -16.83 -9.66
C LEU A 187 14.37 -17.04 -8.15
N SER A 188 15.37 -17.80 -7.73
CA SER A 188 15.67 -18.02 -6.32
C SER A 188 17.10 -17.65 -6.01
N PHE A 189 17.29 -16.86 -4.94
CA PHE A 189 18.58 -16.39 -4.48
C PHE A 189 18.80 -16.77 -3.02
N LEU A 190 20.06 -16.98 -2.65
CA LEU A 190 20.49 -17.26 -1.28
C LEU A 190 21.73 -16.45 -0.92
N HIS A 191 21.67 -15.79 0.23
CA HIS A 191 22.81 -15.33 0.99
C HIS A 191 22.91 -16.16 2.27
N GLU A 192 24.09 -16.66 2.58
CA GLU A 192 24.37 -17.35 3.84
C GLU A 192 25.81 -17.07 4.26
N ALA A 193 26.00 -16.53 5.47
CA ALA A 193 27.30 -16.16 6.00
C ALA A 193 27.36 -16.33 7.52
N VAL A 194 28.54 -16.70 8.01
CA VAL A 194 28.89 -16.56 9.43
C VAL A 194 29.35 -15.11 9.62
N VAL A 195 28.70 -14.37 10.51
CA VAL A 195 28.93 -12.93 10.69
C VAL A 195 29.46 -12.63 12.08
N GLU A 196 30.38 -11.67 12.19
CA GLU A 196 30.86 -11.20 13.50
C GLU A 196 29.80 -10.33 14.18
N ASN A 197 29.12 -9.49 13.41
CA ASN A 197 28.05 -8.61 13.84
C ASN A 197 26.82 -8.78 12.94
N TRP A 198 25.63 -8.58 13.52
CA TRP A 198 24.39 -8.55 12.74
C TRP A 198 24.42 -7.40 11.73
N SER A 199 23.63 -7.53 10.65
CA SER A 199 23.62 -6.52 9.58
C SER A 199 23.39 -5.10 10.09
N ASN A 200 24.20 -4.19 9.57
CA ASN A 200 24.17 -2.76 9.84
C ASN A 200 23.54 -1.94 8.69
N LYS A 201 22.94 -2.63 7.71
CA LYS A 201 22.25 -2.03 6.57
C LYS A 201 20.91 -2.72 6.31
N ASP A 202 19.96 -1.97 5.78
CA ASP A 202 18.66 -2.53 5.41
C ASP A 202 18.80 -3.44 4.19
N PHE A 203 17.89 -4.41 4.08
CA PHE A 203 17.82 -5.25 2.90
C PHE A 203 17.09 -4.48 1.81
N THR A 204 17.77 -4.24 0.69
CA THR A 204 17.21 -3.63 -0.51
C THR A 204 17.44 -4.57 -1.67
N PHE A 205 16.41 -4.76 -2.49
CA PHE A 205 16.49 -5.56 -3.70
C PHE A 205 15.66 -4.89 -4.79
N SER A 206 16.26 -4.76 -5.97
CA SER A 206 15.58 -4.21 -7.13
C SER A 206 15.80 -5.06 -8.37
N TYR A 207 14.75 -5.19 -9.15
CA TYR A 207 14.73 -5.90 -10.41
C TYR A 207 13.88 -5.14 -11.43
N SER A 208 14.19 -5.31 -12.70
CA SER A 208 13.34 -4.86 -13.80
C SER A 208 12.83 -6.07 -14.55
N VAL A 209 11.69 -5.90 -15.19
CA VAL A 209 11.21 -6.85 -16.17
C VAL A 209 11.38 -6.24 -17.55
N TYR A 210 12.01 -6.98 -18.46
CA TYR A 210 12.20 -6.50 -19.82
C TYR A 210 10.85 -6.55 -20.56
N SER A 211 10.22 -5.39 -20.69
CA SER A 211 9.21 -5.12 -21.70
C SER A 211 9.49 -3.74 -22.28
N GLY A 212 9.90 -3.69 -23.55
CA GLY A 212 10.07 -2.42 -24.26
C GLY A 212 8.74 -1.65 -24.36
N ASP A 213 7.63 -2.39 -24.37
CA ASP A 213 6.28 -1.88 -24.54
C ASP A 213 5.38 -2.10 -23.31
N LEU A 214 4.25 -1.38 -23.31
CA LEU A 214 3.12 -1.59 -22.43
C LEU A 214 2.62 -3.03 -22.60
N SER A 215 2.64 -3.77 -21.50
CA SER A 215 2.29 -5.18 -21.50
C SER A 215 1.46 -5.51 -20.27
N GLY A 216 0.66 -6.56 -20.35
CA GLY A 216 -0.20 -6.95 -19.25
C GLY A 216 -0.66 -8.39 -19.38
N GLY A 217 -1.41 -8.82 -18.39
CA GLY A 217 -1.99 -10.15 -18.36
C GLY A 217 -3.07 -10.25 -17.31
N ILE A 218 -3.70 -11.41 -17.30
CA ILE A 218 -4.71 -11.78 -16.31
C ILE A 218 -4.24 -13.05 -15.62
N HIS A 219 -4.18 -13.02 -14.31
CA HIS A 219 -3.98 -14.19 -13.48
C HIS A 219 -5.31 -14.64 -12.94
N VAL A 220 -5.62 -15.92 -13.09
CA VAL A 220 -6.82 -16.54 -12.52
C VAL A 220 -6.40 -17.64 -11.55
N GLN A 221 -7.09 -17.70 -10.43
CA GLN A 221 -6.84 -18.68 -9.37
C GLN A 221 -8.17 -19.28 -8.90
N PRO A 222 -8.29 -20.62 -8.90
CA PRO A 222 -9.48 -21.27 -8.37
C PRO A 222 -9.69 -20.97 -6.88
N SER A 223 -10.94 -20.86 -6.47
CA SER A 223 -11.28 -20.78 -5.04
C SER A 223 -10.76 -22.02 -4.30
N ILE A 224 -10.02 -21.80 -3.21
CA ILE A 224 -9.59 -22.89 -2.34
C ILE A 224 -10.73 -23.16 -1.36
N SER A 225 -11.54 -24.19 -1.65
CA SER A 225 -12.76 -24.55 -0.94
C SER A 225 -12.64 -24.49 0.60
N GLN A 226 -13.18 -23.43 1.20
CA GLN A 226 -13.66 -23.29 2.59
C GLN A 226 -14.13 -21.87 2.93
N ASP A 227 -14.00 -20.88 2.05
CA ASP A 227 -14.51 -19.53 2.25
C ASP A 227 -16.02 -19.41 1.98
N TYR A 228 -16.65 -18.33 2.45
CA TYR A 228 -18.08 -18.05 2.27
C TYR A 228 -18.48 -17.86 0.80
N ASP A 229 -17.49 -17.65 -0.07
CA ASP A 229 -17.63 -17.31 -1.47
C ASP A 229 -16.82 -18.31 -2.29
N ASP A 230 -17.52 -19.07 -3.12
CA ASP A 230 -16.99 -20.16 -3.94
C ASP A 230 -16.53 -19.72 -5.33
N ARG A 231 -16.62 -18.42 -5.63
CA ARG A 231 -16.15 -17.82 -6.88
C ARG A 231 -14.62 -17.79 -6.95
N ASP A 232 -14.10 -17.97 -8.16
CA ASP A 232 -12.68 -17.90 -8.44
C ASP A 232 -12.18 -16.45 -8.36
N THR A 233 -10.88 -16.27 -8.11
CA THR A 233 -10.26 -14.94 -8.03
C THR A 233 -9.50 -14.64 -9.31
N PHE A 234 -9.60 -13.41 -9.80
CA PHE A 234 -8.77 -12.92 -10.89
C PHE A 234 -7.97 -11.67 -10.48
N SER A 235 -6.86 -11.44 -11.18
CA SER A 235 -6.10 -10.20 -11.15
C SER A 235 -5.68 -9.80 -12.55
N ILE A 236 -5.99 -8.58 -12.92
CA ILE A 236 -5.53 -7.93 -14.15
C ILE A 236 -4.39 -6.99 -13.78
N PHE A 237 -3.28 -7.06 -14.50
CA PHE A 237 -2.18 -6.13 -14.34
C PHE A 237 -1.73 -5.61 -15.70
N ILE A 238 -1.38 -4.32 -15.73
CA ILE A 238 -0.77 -3.68 -16.90
C ILE A 238 0.45 -2.89 -16.44
N LEU A 239 1.58 -3.20 -17.05
CA LEU A 239 2.89 -2.62 -16.78
C LEU A 239 3.18 -1.56 -17.84
N PRO A 240 3.52 -0.33 -17.45
CA PRO A 240 3.79 0.75 -18.40
C PRO A 240 5.04 0.51 -19.28
N GLY A 241 5.87 -0.49 -18.93
CA GLY A 241 7.14 -0.79 -19.59
C GLY A 241 8.24 0.21 -19.21
N SER A 242 9.44 0.01 -19.77
CA SER A 242 10.58 0.92 -19.62
C SER A 242 10.77 1.86 -20.82
N GLY A 243 9.85 1.84 -21.80
CA GLY A 243 9.92 2.67 -23.00
C GLY A 243 9.72 4.15 -22.70
N ASN A 244 10.39 5.02 -23.47
CA ASN A 244 10.21 6.46 -23.38
C ASN A 244 8.88 6.86 -24.06
N ARG A 245 7.78 6.83 -23.30
CA ARG A 245 6.44 7.16 -23.79
C ARG A 245 6.12 8.61 -23.55
N LYS A 246 5.40 9.21 -24.51
CA LYS A 246 4.88 10.56 -24.38
C LYS A 246 3.85 10.60 -23.25
N VAL A 247 4.10 11.44 -22.26
CA VAL A 247 3.17 11.74 -21.17
C VAL A 247 2.12 12.74 -21.68
N PHE A 248 0.89 12.63 -21.20
CA PHE A 248 -0.16 13.62 -21.49
C PHE A 248 0.27 15.01 -20.99
N LYS A 249 0.02 16.05 -21.81
CA LYS A 249 0.01 17.41 -21.28
C LYS A 249 -1.02 17.48 -20.16
N LYS A 250 -0.75 18.26 -19.11
CA LYS A 250 -1.59 18.30 -17.91
C LYS A 250 -2.12 19.71 -17.65
N ALA A 251 -3.38 19.77 -17.24
CA ALA A 251 -3.99 20.97 -16.68
C ALA A 251 -4.27 20.66 -15.21
N VAL A 252 -3.51 21.30 -14.32
CA VAL A 252 -3.43 20.94 -12.90
C VAL A 252 -4.05 22.02 -12.04
N VAL A 253 -4.98 21.67 -11.16
CA VAL A 253 -5.44 22.56 -10.09
C VAL A 253 -5.04 21.96 -8.75
N PHE A 254 -4.16 22.65 -8.03
CA PHE A 254 -3.85 22.31 -6.64
C PHE A 254 -4.92 22.93 -5.74
N VAL A 255 -5.61 22.12 -4.96
CA VAL A 255 -6.66 22.56 -4.02
C VAL A 255 -6.16 22.28 -2.61
N VAL A 256 -5.76 23.33 -1.90
CA VAL A 256 -5.00 23.23 -0.66
C VAL A 256 -5.81 23.79 0.51
N ASP A 257 -6.05 22.95 1.49
CA ASP A 257 -6.66 23.34 2.76
C ASP A 257 -5.73 24.30 3.53
N THR A 258 -6.29 25.44 3.92
CA THR A 258 -5.65 26.46 4.76
C THR A 258 -6.47 26.73 6.02
N SER A 259 -7.24 25.76 6.49
CA SER A 259 -7.96 25.82 7.76
C SER A 259 -7.01 25.97 8.96
N GLY A 260 -7.56 26.35 10.11
CA GLY A 260 -6.77 26.57 11.33
C GLY A 260 -5.95 25.36 11.80
N SER A 261 -6.35 24.13 11.48
CA SER A 261 -5.63 22.90 11.83
C SER A 261 -4.31 22.74 11.08
N MET A 262 -4.20 23.34 9.89
CA MET A 262 -3.01 23.28 9.05
C MET A 262 -1.84 24.12 9.59
N LYS A 263 -2.03 24.87 10.67
CA LYS A 263 -1.06 25.83 11.22
C LYS A 263 0.31 25.21 11.50
N GLY A 264 1.35 25.92 11.02
CA GLY A 264 2.75 25.58 11.24
C GLY A 264 3.28 24.58 10.22
N LYS A 265 4.00 23.56 10.69
CA LYS A 265 4.73 22.61 9.83
C LYS A 265 3.89 21.90 8.77
N PRO A 266 2.62 21.50 9.02
CA PRO A 266 1.81 20.86 7.97
C PRO A 266 1.66 21.75 6.74
N LEU A 267 1.21 23.00 6.90
CA LEU A 267 1.05 23.95 5.80
C LEU A 267 2.38 24.33 5.14
N GLU A 268 3.45 24.52 5.94
CA GLU A 268 4.80 24.78 5.40
C GLU A 268 5.28 23.65 4.48
N ASN A 269 5.12 22.38 4.91
CA ASN A 269 5.52 21.23 4.12
C ASN A 269 4.67 21.06 2.86
N VAL A 270 3.36 21.35 2.95
CA VAL A 270 2.46 21.34 1.78
C VAL A 270 2.87 22.42 0.78
N LYS A 271 3.13 23.64 1.25
CA LYS A 271 3.60 24.76 0.42
C LYS A 271 4.90 24.41 -0.31
N ASN A 272 5.88 23.85 0.39
CA ASN A 272 7.15 23.42 -0.21
C ASN A 272 6.94 22.32 -1.26
N ALA A 273 6.05 21.37 -0.97
CA ALA A 273 5.71 20.31 -1.92
C ALA A 273 4.99 20.85 -3.17
N VAL A 274 4.04 21.78 -3.02
CA VAL A 274 3.34 22.43 -4.14
C VAL A 274 4.33 23.25 -4.98
N SER A 275 5.19 24.04 -4.34
CA SER A 275 6.24 24.81 -5.04
C SER A 275 7.15 23.92 -5.87
N THR A 276 7.60 22.80 -5.29
CA THR A 276 8.42 21.80 -5.99
C THR A 276 7.63 21.13 -7.12
N ALA A 277 6.37 20.76 -6.90
CA ALA A 277 5.51 20.16 -7.92
C ALA A 277 5.27 21.12 -9.11
N LEU A 278 5.12 22.43 -8.87
CA LEU A 278 5.01 23.45 -9.91
C LEU A 278 6.29 23.50 -10.77
N SER A 279 7.46 23.40 -10.14
CA SER A 279 8.73 23.35 -10.88
C SER A 279 8.94 22.08 -11.70
N GLU A 280 8.18 21.00 -11.41
CA GLU A 280 8.20 19.75 -12.17
C GLU A 280 7.21 19.73 -13.34
N LEU A 281 6.36 20.75 -13.46
CA LEU A 281 5.53 20.94 -14.64
C LEU A 281 6.39 21.39 -15.82
N VAL A 282 6.02 20.98 -17.02
CA VAL A 282 6.81 21.27 -18.23
C VAL A 282 6.11 22.30 -19.11
N GLN A 283 6.88 22.90 -20.03
CA GLN A 283 6.32 23.83 -21.01
C GLN A 283 5.19 23.16 -21.81
N GLY A 284 4.04 23.84 -21.89
CA GLY A 284 2.83 23.33 -22.53
C GLY A 284 1.80 22.74 -21.57
N ASP A 285 2.17 22.56 -20.29
CA ASP A 285 1.22 22.29 -19.21
C ASP A 285 0.56 23.60 -18.75
N TYR A 286 -0.55 23.44 -18.03
CA TYR A 286 -1.30 24.50 -17.39
C TYR A 286 -1.47 24.24 -15.91
N PHE A 287 -1.56 25.31 -15.11
CA PHE A 287 -1.82 25.16 -13.68
C PHE A 287 -2.68 26.28 -13.10
N ASN A 288 -3.27 26.00 -11.95
CA ASN A 288 -3.79 26.99 -11.02
C ASN A 288 -3.66 26.46 -9.57
N ILE A 289 -3.78 27.36 -8.60
CA ILE A 289 -3.72 27.04 -7.17
C ILE A 289 -4.93 27.67 -6.51
N ILE A 290 -5.65 26.87 -5.75
CA ILE A 290 -6.76 27.29 -4.91
C ILE A 290 -6.39 26.98 -3.48
N THR A 291 -6.40 27.99 -2.61
CA THR A 291 -6.41 27.79 -1.16
C THR A 291 -7.83 27.94 -0.64
N PHE A 292 -8.19 27.16 0.37
CA PHE A 292 -9.54 27.19 0.93
C PHE A 292 -9.58 27.00 2.44
N ASN A 293 -10.53 27.66 3.07
CA ASN A 293 -10.98 27.43 4.44
C ASN A 293 -12.51 27.57 4.48
N GLU A 294 -13.06 28.65 5.03
CA GLU A 294 -14.44 29.10 4.82
C GLU A 294 -14.57 30.00 3.57
N GLU A 295 -13.46 30.59 3.15
CA GLU A 295 -13.31 31.38 1.95
C GLU A 295 -12.45 30.63 0.92
N LEU A 296 -12.50 31.09 -0.33
CA LEU A 296 -11.73 30.57 -1.43
C LEU A 296 -10.86 31.67 -2.01
N HIS A 297 -9.57 31.37 -2.20
CA HIS A 297 -8.66 32.23 -2.94
C HIS A 297 -8.00 31.45 -4.07
N SER A 298 -8.09 31.98 -5.28
CA SER A 298 -7.46 31.41 -6.47
C SER A 298 -6.27 32.28 -6.90
N PHE A 299 -5.18 31.64 -7.31
CA PHE A 299 -4.00 32.30 -7.83
C PHE A 299 -4.31 33.10 -9.11
N SER A 300 -5.08 32.51 -10.01
CA SER A 300 -5.56 33.16 -11.24
C SER A 300 -7.04 32.86 -11.46
N SER A 301 -7.75 33.71 -12.21
CA SER A 301 -9.13 33.47 -12.62
C SER A 301 -9.25 32.46 -13.77
N CYS A 302 -8.14 32.09 -14.39
CA CYS A 302 -8.06 31.08 -15.44
C CYS A 302 -6.81 30.20 -15.27
N LEU A 303 -6.71 29.13 -16.05
CA LEU A 303 -5.52 28.29 -16.07
C LEU A 303 -4.33 29.04 -16.67
N GLU A 304 -3.24 29.12 -15.90
CA GLU A 304 -1.99 29.76 -16.34
C GLU A 304 -1.10 28.77 -17.08
N LYS A 305 -0.48 29.22 -18.17
CA LYS A 305 0.52 28.42 -18.89
C LYS A 305 1.82 28.34 -18.09
N VAL A 306 2.38 27.15 -17.97
CA VAL A 306 3.65 26.95 -17.27
C VAL A 306 4.78 27.71 -17.97
N ASN A 307 5.36 28.65 -17.24
CA ASN A 307 6.56 29.39 -17.60
C ASN A 307 7.23 29.94 -16.32
N GLU A 308 8.51 30.32 -16.41
CA GLU A 308 9.30 30.76 -15.24
C GLU A 308 8.65 31.94 -14.49
N LYS A 309 8.09 32.91 -15.23
CA LYS A 309 7.42 34.08 -14.63
C LYS A 309 6.15 33.68 -13.90
N ALA A 310 5.31 32.83 -14.50
CA ALA A 310 4.09 32.34 -13.88
C ALA A 310 4.39 31.52 -12.60
N ILE A 311 5.40 30.66 -12.62
CA ILE A 311 5.84 29.90 -11.43
C ILE A 311 6.34 30.85 -10.33
N ALA A 312 7.15 31.86 -10.68
CA ALA A 312 7.61 32.86 -9.71
C ALA A 312 6.44 33.62 -9.08
N SER A 313 5.50 34.13 -9.90
CA SER A 313 4.30 34.81 -9.41
C SER A 313 3.41 33.91 -8.55
N ALA A 314 3.30 32.63 -8.89
CA ALA A 314 2.58 31.65 -8.07
C ALA A 314 3.25 31.44 -6.71
N ASN A 315 4.58 31.33 -6.67
CA ASN A 315 5.32 31.23 -5.41
C ASN A 315 5.14 32.49 -4.53
N ASP A 316 5.19 33.69 -5.12
CA ASP A 316 4.92 34.94 -4.40
C ASP A 316 3.48 35.00 -3.87
N TRP A 317 2.51 34.55 -4.67
CA TRP A 317 1.12 34.46 -4.25
C TRP A 317 0.94 33.44 -3.11
N MET A 318 1.56 32.26 -3.19
CA MET A 318 1.53 31.28 -2.11
C MET A 318 2.18 31.81 -0.82
N ASN A 319 3.19 32.68 -0.93
CA ASN A 319 3.78 33.34 0.24
C ASN A 319 2.78 34.23 0.99
N ALA A 320 1.82 34.82 0.29
CA ALA A 320 0.80 35.69 0.87
C ALA A 320 -0.48 34.95 1.28
N ASN A 321 -0.87 33.87 0.58
CA ASN A 321 -2.20 33.27 0.71
C ASN A 321 -2.23 31.92 1.45
N PHE A 322 -1.08 31.29 1.72
CA PHE A 322 -1.02 30.07 2.55
C PHE A 322 -1.02 30.45 4.02
N VAL A 323 -2.17 30.92 4.51
CA VAL A 323 -2.37 31.36 5.89
C VAL A 323 -3.39 30.45 6.57
N ALA A 324 -2.98 29.78 7.65
CA ALA A 324 -3.83 28.82 8.36
C ALA A 324 -4.85 29.52 9.27
N GLU A 325 -6.12 29.55 8.87
CA GLU A 325 -7.22 30.16 9.61
C GLU A 325 -8.60 29.63 9.20
N GLY A 326 -9.64 29.90 10.00
CA GLY A 326 -11.01 29.51 9.69
C GLY A 326 -11.31 28.00 9.76
N GLY A 327 -12.52 27.64 9.33
CA GLY A 327 -12.99 26.28 9.14
C GLY A 327 -12.59 25.64 7.81
N THR A 328 -13.39 24.69 7.33
CA THR A 328 -13.08 23.85 6.17
C THR A 328 -14.34 23.68 5.29
N ASP A 329 -14.28 24.11 4.03
CA ASP A 329 -15.26 23.84 2.96
C ASP A 329 -14.56 23.16 1.78
N ILE A 330 -14.89 21.90 1.51
CA ILE A 330 -14.29 21.12 0.41
C ILE A 330 -15.12 21.24 -0.87
N MET A 331 -16.43 21.41 -0.78
CA MET A 331 -17.33 21.36 -1.93
C MET A 331 -17.11 22.56 -2.85
N HIS A 332 -17.06 23.77 -2.28
CA HIS A 332 -16.90 25.00 -3.05
C HIS A 332 -15.60 25.04 -3.88
N PRO A 333 -14.40 24.81 -3.31
CA PRO A 333 -13.16 24.80 -4.08
C PRO A 333 -13.07 23.66 -5.08
N LEU A 334 -13.71 22.51 -4.81
CA LEU A 334 -13.73 21.41 -5.76
C LEU A 334 -14.55 21.76 -7.01
N ASN A 335 -15.70 22.43 -6.83
CA ASN A 335 -16.52 22.92 -7.95
C ASN A 335 -15.78 23.98 -8.77
N GLU A 336 -15.10 24.93 -8.11
CA GLU A 336 -14.30 25.95 -8.80
C GLU A 336 -13.15 25.30 -9.60
N ALA A 337 -12.45 24.33 -9.03
CA ALA A 337 -11.42 23.57 -9.74
C ALA A 337 -11.97 22.84 -10.98
N MET A 338 -13.14 22.20 -10.86
CA MET A 338 -13.81 21.55 -12.00
C MET A 338 -14.25 22.56 -13.06
N ALA A 339 -14.70 23.76 -12.66
CA ALA A 339 -15.08 24.83 -13.57
C ALA A 339 -13.86 25.33 -14.37
N LEU A 340 -12.75 25.66 -13.71
CA LEU A 340 -11.49 26.09 -14.35
C LEU A 340 -10.99 25.07 -15.39
N LEU A 341 -11.02 23.79 -15.03
CA LEU A 341 -10.58 22.68 -15.88
C LEU A 341 -11.48 22.42 -17.09
N SER A 342 -12.71 22.95 -17.12
CA SER A 342 -13.63 22.79 -18.25
C SER A 342 -13.10 23.40 -19.55
N SER A 343 -12.20 24.39 -19.42
CA SER A 343 -11.57 25.10 -20.54
C SER A 343 -10.33 24.39 -21.11
N ALA A 344 -9.81 23.35 -20.44
CA ALA A 344 -8.61 22.63 -20.86
C ALA A 344 -8.93 21.59 -21.95
N HIS A 345 -8.75 21.95 -23.22
CA HIS A 345 -9.09 21.07 -24.34
C HIS A 345 -7.92 20.22 -24.88
N ASP A 346 -6.67 20.63 -24.66
CA ASP A 346 -5.47 19.95 -25.17
C ASP A 346 -4.61 19.30 -24.08
N ALA A 347 -5.14 19.20 -22.86
CA ALA A 347 -4.45 18.67 -21.69
C ALA A 347 -5.39 17.81 -20.84
N LEU A 348 -4.83 16.82 -20.15
CA LEU A 348 -5.53 15.98 -19.19
C LEU A 348 -5.86 16.80 -17.93
N PRO A 349 -7.14 17.00 -17.58
CA PRO A 349 -7.53 17.76 -16.41
C PRO A 349 -7.28 16.97 -15.12
N GLN A 350 -6.62 17.59 -14.13
CA GLN A 350 -6.24 16.96 -12.87
C GLN A 350 -6.45 17.91 -11.69
N ILE A 351 -7.07 17.39 -10.62
CA ILE A 351 -7.28 18.09 -9.35
C ILE A 351 -6.47 17.36 -8.28
N PHE A 352 -5.69 18.12 -7.51
CA PHE A 352 -4.91 17.62 -6.37
C PHE A 352 -5.42 18.27 -5.09
N LEU A 353 -6.36 17.58 -4.42
CA LEU A 353 -6.93 18.03 -3.14
C LEU A 353 -6.04 17.58 -1.98
N MET A 354 -5.65 18.50 -1.11
CA MET A 354 -4.86 18.23 0.10
C MET A 354 -5.57 18.82 1.32
N THR A 355 -5.85 18.01 2.34
CA THR A 355 -6.58 18.45 3.53
C THR A 355 -6.20 17.64 4.77
N ASP A 356 -6.20 18.30 5.94
CA ASP A 356 -6.10 17.65 7.26
C ASP A 356 -7.43 17.62 8.02
N GLY A 357 -8.46 18.28 7.47
CA GLY A 357 -9.81 18.40 8.01
C GLY A 357 -10.78 17.31 7.56
N SER A 358 -11.96 17.35 8.17
CA SER A 358 -13.15 16.57 7.82
C SER A 358 -14.34 17.51 7.77
N VAL A 359 -15.32 17.21 6.94
CA VAL A 359 -16.54 18.02 6.77
C VAL A 359 -17.77 17.17 7.02
N ASP A 360 -18.92 17.78 7.27
CA ASP A 360 -20.16 17.03 7.56
C ASP A 360 -20.85 16.52 6.27
N ASP A 361 -20.61 17.17 5.14
CA ASP A 361 -21.23 16.93 3.83
C ASP A 361 -20.44 15.96 2.92
N GLU A 362 -19.57 15.12 3.48
CA GLU A 362 -18.68 14.21 2.76
C GLU A 362 -19.42 13.26 1.78
N HIS A 363 -20.64 12.84 2.12
CA HIS A 363 -21.48 12.01 1.24
C HIS A 363 -22.02 12.81 0.05
N ASP A 364 -22.47 14.04 0.29
CA ASP A 364 -22.97 14.93 -0.76
C ASP A 364 -21.85 15.33 -1.72
N ILE A 365 -20.63 15.54 -1.21
CA ILE A 365 -19.43 15.75 -2.03
C ILE A 365 -19.19 14.54 -2.94
N CYS A 366 -19.18 13.32 -2.40
CA CYS A 366 -18.97 12.12 -3.23
C CYS A 366 -20.04 11.99 -4.32
N GLN A 367 -21.31 12.26 -4.01
CA GLN A 367 -22.41 12.18 -4.97
C GLN A 367 -22.31 13.27 -6.05
N THR A 368 -21.95 14.49 -5.65
CA THR A 368 -21.77 15.62 -6.57
C THR A 368 -20.62 15.36 -7.53
N VAL A 369 -19.47 14.91 -7.03
CA VAL A 369 -18.33 14.50 -7.84
C VAL A 369 -18.74 13.40 -8.81
N LYS A 370 -19.44 12.35 -8.35
CA LYS A 370 -19.89 11.27 -9.22
C LYS A 370 -20.75 11.80 -10.38
N ASN A 371 -21.72 12.66 -10.08
CA ASN A 371 -22.63 13.22 -11.09
C ASN A 371 -21.89 14.13 -12.10
N GLU A 372 -20.99 14.99 -11.63
CA GLU A 372 -20.18 15.88 -12.47
C GLU A 372 -19.25 15.10 -13.40
N LEU A 373 -18.62 14.02 -12.92
CA LEU A 373 -17.72 13.23 -13.76
C LEU A 373 -18.49 12.41 -14.80
N LEU A 374 -19.69 11.92 -14.46
CA LEU A 374 -20.57 11.22 -15.41
C LEU A 374 -21.04 12.14 -16.54
N SER A 375 -21.38 13.39 -16.25
CA SER A 375 -21.84 14.36 -17.25
C SER A 375 -20.73 14.77 -18.24
N ARG A 376 -19.47 14.73 -17.81
CA ARG A 376 -18.29 15.15 -18.59
C ARG A 376 -17.66 14.03 -19.43
N GLY A 377 -17.97 12.76 -19.15
CA GLY A 377 -17.45 11.61 -19.89
C GLY A 377 -15.92 11.57 -19.94
N SER A 378 -15.33 11.36 -21.12
CA SER A 378 -13.86 11.25 -21.28
C SER A 378 -13.07 12.52 -20.93
N LYS A 379 -13.74 13.67 -20.76
CA LYS A 379 -13.13 14.95 -20.34
C LYS A 379 -13.20 15.19 -18.83
N SER A 380 -13.61 14.18 -18.05
CA SER A 380 -13.74 14.29 -16.61
C SER A 380 -12.37 14.51 -15.92
N PRO A 381 -12.24 15.48 -15.00
CA PRO A 381 -11.00 15.68 -14.25
C PRO A 381 -10.62 14.44 -13.44
N ARG A 382 -9.32 14.15 -13.38
CA ARG A 382 -8.76 13.18 -12.45
C ARG A 382 -8.62 13.81 -11.08
N ILE A 383 -9.37 13.32 -10.11
CA ILE A 383 -9.33 13.87 -8.75
C ILE A 383 -8.44 12.98 -7.91
N SER A 384 -7.30 13.50 -7.48
CA SER A 384 -6.41 12.85 -6.53
C SER A 384 -6.55 13.58 -5.19
N THR A 385 -6.60 12.83 -4.10
CA THR A 385 -6.69 13.38 -2.74
C THR A 385 -5.50 12.98 -1.88
N PHE A 386 -5.03 13.89 -1.02
CA PHE A 386 -3.97 13.65 -0.05
C PHE A 386 -4.44 13.99 1.37
N GLY A 387 -4.48 12.97 2.23
CA GLY A 387 -4.87 13.13 3.64
C GLY A 387 -3.67 13.48 4.53
N LEU A 388 -3.82 14.51 5.35
CA LEU A 388 -2.80 14.95 6.30
C LEU A 388 -3.21 14.58 7.73
N GLY A 389 -2.30 13.96 8.48
CA GLY A 389 -2.51 13.60 9.86
C GLY A 389 -3.55 12.48 10.08
N LEU A 390 -4.05 12.40 11.31
CA LEU A 390 -4.94 11.33 11.78
C LEU A 390 -6.43 11.74 11.81
N TYR A 391 -6.72 13.03 11.62
CA TYR A 391 -8.04 13.60 11.89
C TYR A 391 -8.92 13.70 10.65
N CYS A 392 -8.37 13.84 9.45
CA CYS A 392 -9.14 13.77 8.22
C CYS A 392 -9.78 12.38 8.02
N ASN A 393 -10.92 12.36 7.33
CA ASN A 393 -11.58 11.12 6.97
C ASN A 393 -10.90 10.48 5.73
N HIS A 394 -9.94 9.60 6.01
CA HIS A 394 -9.22 8.85 4.97
C HIS A 394 -10.12 7.94 4.11
N TYR A 395 -11.31 7.56 4.58
CA TYR A 395 -12.27 6.78 3.79
C TYR A 395 -12.95 7.66 2.75
N PHE A 396 -13.43 8.84 3.16
CA PHE A 396 -13.99 9.86 2.29
C PHE A 396 -13.02 10.24 1.17
N LEU A 397 -11.80 10.65 1.53
CA LEU A 397 -10.79 11.06 0.54
C LEU A 397 -10.47 9.93 -0.45
N ARG A 398 -10.38 8.69 0.04
CA ARG A 398 -10.18 7.52 -0.83
C ARG A 398 -11.35 7.31 -1.80
N MET A 399 -12.58 7.54 -1.37
CA MET A 399 -13.75 7.45 -2.24
C MET A 399 -13.75 8.54 -3.30
N VAL A 400 -13.50 9.80 -2.94
CA VAL A 400 -13.39 10.91 -3.90
C VAL A 400 -12.31 10.62 -4.93
N ALA A 401 -11.13 10.15 -4.51
CA ALA A 401 -10.06 9.79 -5.44
C ALA A 401 -10.45 8.62 -6.35
N SER A 402 -11.14 7.60 -5.81
CA SER A 402 -11.61 6.47 -6.60
C SER A 402 -12.63 6.92 -7.65
N ILE A 403 -13.66 7.66 -7.26
CA ILE A 403 -14.70 8.19 -8.17
C ILE A 403 -14.05 9.07 -9.25
N GLY A 404 -13.07 9.88 -8.85
CA GLY A 404 -12.23 10.71 -9.71
C GLY A 404 -11.27 9.98 -10.64
N LYS A 405 -11.19 8.64 -10.63
CA LYS A 405 -10.14 7.86 -11.32
C LYS A 405 -8.71 8.35 -11.02
N GLY A 406 -8.50 8.98 -9.86
CA GLY A 406 -7.22 9.52 -9.43
C GLY A 406 -6.59 8.68 -8.34
N HIS A 407 -5.70 9.31 -7.56
CA HIS A 407 -4.88 8.62 -6.58
C HIS A 407 -5.13 9.14 -5.17
N PHE A 408 -5.23 8.22 -4.21
CA PHE A 408 -5.22 8.53 -2.79
C PHE A 408 -3.84 8.20 -2.18
N ASP A 409 -3.29 9.11 -1.39
CA ASP A 409 -2.20 8.85 -0.44
C ASP A 409 -2.41 9.70 0.82
N ALA A 410 -1.63 9.45 1.87
CA ALA A 410 -1.70 10.21 3.11
C ALA A 410 -0.36 10.23 3.85
N ALA A 411 -0.13 11.28 4.64
CA ALA A 411 0.99 11.38 5.57
C ALA A 411 0.48 11.49 7.01
N LEU A 412 0.69 10.44 7.80
CA LEU A 412 0.30 10.42 9.22
C LEU A 412 1.27 11.19 10.11
N GLU A 413 2.52 11.34 9.67
CA GLU A 413 3.58 12.02 10.41
C GLU A 413 4.08 13.23 9.63
N THR A 414 4.19 14.37 10.32
CA THR A 414 4.55 15.67 9.73
C THR A 414 5.87 15.63 8.97
N GLY A 415 6.87 14.90 9.48
CA GLY A 415 8.20 14.79 8.87
C GLY A 415 8.22 14.08 7.50
N SER A 416 7.13 13.43 7.10
CA SER A 416 7.03 12.72 5.83
C SER A 416 6.18 13.43 4.76
N ILE A 417 5.45 14.50 5.14
CA ILE A 417 4.44 15.18 4.29
C ILE A 417 5.00 15.51 2.91
N GLU A 418 6.06 16.31 2.85
CA GLU A 418 6.60 16.83 1.59
C GLU A 418 7.01 15.70 0.64
N SER A 419 7.83 14.76 1.13
CA SER A 419 8.30 13.62 0.33
C SER A 419 7.16 12.74 -0.20
N ARG A 420 6.08 12.59 0.57
CA ARG A 420 4.93 11.77 0.20
C ARG A 420 4.05 12.48 -0.81
N ILE A 421 3.81 13.79 -0.65
CA ILE A 421 3.07 14.60 -1.62
C ILE A 421 3.78 14.56 -2.97
N LEU A 422 5.10 14.75 -3.02
CA LEU A 422 5.84 14.73 -4.27
C LEU A 422 5.79 13.36 -4.97
N LYS A 423 5.93 12.28 -4.20
CA LYS A 423 5.80 10.92 -4.74
C LYS A 423 4.39 10.66 -5.28
N TRP A 424 3.37 11.09 -4.55
CA TRP A 424 1.98 10.97 -4.95
C TRP A 424 1.65 11.80 -6.19
N PHE A 425 2.13 13.05 -6.25
CA PHE A 425 1.99 13.93 -7.40
C PHE A 425 2.59 13.31 -8.65
N ARG A 426 3.87 12.90 -8.62
CA ARG A 426 4.53 12.31 -9.79
C ARG A 426 3.82 11.04 -10.28
N LYS A 427 3.31 10.22 -9.33
CA LYS A 427 2.53 9.02 -9.64
C LYS A 427 1.25 9.34 -10.41
N ALA A 428 0.54 10.40 -10.03
CA ALA A 428 -0.73 10.79 -10.64
C ALA A 428 -0.58 11.67 -11.90
N SER A 429 0.46 12.49 -11.96
CA SER A 429 0.67 13.46 -13.04
C SER A 429 1.28 12.86 -14.32
N ASN A 430 1.98 11.72 -14.22
CA ASN A 430 2.73 11.16 -15.33
C ASN A 430 1.94 10.10 -16.12
N THR A 431 0.71 10.42 -16.51
CA THR A 431 -0.18 9.53 -17.28
C THR A 431 0.33 9.30 -18.69
N ILE A 432 0.33 8.04 -19.14
CA ILE A 432 0.69 7.61 -20.50
C ILE A 432 -0.46 6.96 -21.26
N VAL A 433 -1.44 6.39 -20.56
CA VAL A 433 -2.67 5.86 -21.16
C VAL A 433 -3.85 6.26 -20.31
N ALA A 434 -4.81 6.97 -20.92
CA ALA A 434 -6.00 7.47 -20.24
C ALA A 434 -7.27 6.71 -20.64
N ASN A 435 -8.28 6.75 -19.78
CA ASN A 435 -9.62 6.20 -20.03
C ASN A 435 -9.59 4.70 -20.38
N ILE A 436 -8.91 3.93 -19.54
CA ILE A 436 -8.77 2.49 -19.76
C ILE A 436 -10.12 1.80 -19.59
N SER A 437 -10.44 0.95 -20.55
CA SER A 437 -11.60 0.08 -20.54
C SER A 437 -11.15 -1.36 -20.73
N ILE A 438 -11.78 -2.30 -20.03
CA ILE A 438 -11.49 -3.73 -20.14
C ILE A 438 -12.82 -4.44 -20.22
N ASP A 439 -13.12 -5.02 -21.38
CA ASP A 439 -14.32 -5.83 -21.56
C ASP A 439 -14.00 -7.30 -21.31
N ALA A 440 -14.25 -7.74 -20.08
CA ALA A 440 -14.10 -9.13 -19.66
C ALA A 440 -15.44 -9.83 -19.40
N THR A 441 -16.56 -9.09 -19.44
CA THR A 441 -17.85 -9.55 -18.88
C THR A 441 -18.67 -10.35 -19.88
N GLY A 442 -18.44 -10.19 -21.19
CA GLY A 442 -19.18 -10.93 -22.22
C GLY A 442 -19.09 -12.47 -22.14
N HIS A 443 -18.20 -13.02 -21.31
CA HIS A 443 -17.93 -14.46 -21.19
C HIS A 443 -18.12 -15.02 -19.77
N LEU A 444 -18.60 -14.22 -18.81
CA LEU A 444 -18.65 -14.59 -17.40
C LEU A 444 -20.08 -14.58 -16.87
N ASN A 445 -20.41 -15.53 -15.99
CA ASN A 445 -21.75 -15.67 -15.40
C ASN A 445 -21.95 -14.71 -14.22
N ASP A 446 -20.90 -14.54 -13.43
CA ASP A 446 -20.83 -13.55 -12.36
C ASP A 446 -19.42 -12.93 -12.39
N PHE A 447 -19.34 -11.63 -12.17
CA PHE A 447 -18.10 -10.86 -12.25
C PHE A 447 -18.16 -9.67 -11.30
N GLU A 448 -17.33 -9.72 -10.27
CA GLU A 448 -17.19 -8.66 -9.28
C GLU A 448 -15.79 -8.08 -9.36
N VAL A 449 -15.68 -6.75 -9.51
CA VAL A 449 -14.41 -6.03 -9.48
C VAL A 449 -14.29 -5.23 -8.19
N ASP A 450 -13.13 -5.31 -7.54
CA ASP A 450 -12.91 -4.60 -6.27
C ASP A 450 -12.94 -3.07 -6.42
N SER A 451 -12.50 -2.58 -7.58
CA SER A 451 -12.54 -1.17 -7.96
C SER A 451 -13.49 -0.95 -9.14
N GLU A 452 -14.51 -0.13 -8.94
CA GLU A 452 -15.49 0.23 -9.99
C GLU A 452 -14.87 1.22 -11.00
N TYR A 453 -13.89 2.01 -10.55
CA TYR A 453 -13.28 3.07 -11.34
C TYR A 453 -11.85 2.69 -11.69
N ILE A 454 -11.63 2.30 -12.94
CA ILE A 454 -10.29 1.94 -13.44
C ILE A 454 -9.44 3.21 -13.56
N PRO A 455 -8.31 3.31 -12.84
CA PRO A 455 -7.40 4.44 -12.98
C PRO A 455 -6.63 4.37 -14.30
N ASP A 456 -6.10 5.52 -14.73
CA ASP A 456 -5.20 5.61 -15.87
C ASP A 456 -3.85 4.92 -15.57
N ILE A 457 -3.07 4.60 -16.62
CA ILE A 457 -1.70 4.08 -16.46
C ILE A 457 -0.72 5.24 -16.48
N SER A 458 0.14 5.29 -15.46
CA SER A 458 1.25 6.24 -15.37
C SER A 458 2.60 5.53 -15.47
N THR A 459 3.66 6.28 -15.82
CA THR A 459 5.03 5.72 -15.92
C THR A 459 5.54 5.12 -14.60
N GLN A 460 4.96 5.54 -13.47
CA GLN A 460 5.39 5.15 -12.12
C GLN A 460 4.39 4.27 -11.38
N CYS A 461 3.25 3.93 -11.98
CA CYS A 461 2.29 3.02 -11.36
C CYS A 461 1.80 1.98 -12.36
N PRO A 462 2.09 0.69 -12.13
CA PRO A 462 1.38 -0.38 -12.78
C PRO A 462 -0.10 -0.31 -12.43
N LEU A 463 -0.95 -0.56 -13.42
CA LEU A 463 -2.36 -0.81 -13.16
C LEU A 463 -2.48 -2.20 -12.57
N CYS A 464 -3.25 -2.33 -11.50
CA CYS A 464 -3.62 -3.63 -10.97
C CYS A 464 -5.03 -3.61 -10.42
N ILE A 465 -5.85 -4.51 -10.95
CA ILE A 465 -7.25 -4.70 -10.62
C ILE A 465 -7.42 -6.15 -10.20
N SER A 466 -8.22 -6.38 -9.18
CA SER A 466 -8.58 -7.72 -8.74
C SER A 466 -10.08 -7.82 -8.58
N GLY A 467 -10.55 -9.05 -8.46
CA GLY A 467 -11.95 -9.32 -8.24
C GLY A 467 -12.23 -10.81 -8.21
N LYS A 468 -13.51 -11.12 -8.24
CA LYS A 468 -14.03 -12.47 -8.24
C LYS A 468 -14.90 -12.74 -9.44
N TYR A 469 -14.95 -13.99 -9.88
CA TYR A 469 -15.71 -14.36 -11.05
C TYR A 469 -16.24 -15.79 -10.97
N GLN A 470 -17.28 -16.06 -11.74
CA GLN A 470 -17.77 -17.41 -12.01
C GLN A 470 -17.90 -17.62 -13.52
N GLY A 471 -17.46 -18.79 -13.98
CA GLY A 471 -17.41 -19.15 -15.39
C GLY A 471 -15.98 -19.36 -15.87
N LYS A 472 -15.75 -19.20 -17.16
CA LYS A 472 -14.43 -19.41 -17.77
C LYS A 472 -14.00 -18.14 -18.47
N PHE A 473 -12.87 -17.58 -18.04
CA PHE A 473 -12.22 -16.51 -18.78
C PHE A 473 -11.85 -16.98 -20.20
N PRO A 474 -11.94 -16.10 -21.22
CA PRO A 474 -11.37 -16.38 -22.54
C PRO A 474 -9.84 -16.54 -22.45
N GLU A 475 -9.19 -17.03 -23.50
CA GLU A 475 -7.71 -17.15 -23.51
C GLU A 475 -7.02 -15.77 -23.49
N THR A 476 -7.69 -14.77 -24.07
CA THR A 476 -7.22 -13.39 -24.19
C THR A 476 -8.36 -12.43 -23.94
N VAL A 477 -8.08 -11.34 -23.23
CA VAL A 477 -8.97 -10.18 -23.04
C VAL A 477 -8.25 -8.95 -23.61
N VAL A 478 -8.99 -8.00 -24.18
CA VAL A 478 -8.41 -6.75 -24.69
C VAL A 478 -8.73 -5.61 -23.74
N ALA A 479 -7.71 -4.87 -23.33
CA ALA A 479 -7.86 -3.56 -22.71
C ALA A 479 -7.64 -2.47 -23.76
N THR A 480 -8.52 -1.47 -23.79
CA THR A 480 -8.39 -0.29 -24.65
C THR A 480 -8.16 0.97 -23.82
N GLY A 481 -7.61 2.01 -24.45
CA GLY A 481 -7.41 3.32 -23.84
C GLY A 481 -6.87 4.31 -24.87
N TYR A 482 -6.50 5.51 -24.42
CA TYR A 482 -6.01 6.57 -25.30
C TYR A 482 -4.59 7.01 -24.94
N LEU A 483 -3.77 7.24 -25.94
CA LEU A 483 -2.43 7.82 -25.81
C LEU A 483 -2.48 9.35 -25.78
N ALA A 484 -1.34 9.99 -25.46
CA ALA A 484 -1.23 11.44 -25.34
C ALA A 484 -1.51 12.22 -26.64
N ASP A 485 -1.49 11.56 -27.79
CA ASP A 485 -1.89 12.11 -29.10
C ASP A 485 -3.35 11.80 -29.46
N MET A 486 -4.13 11.29 -28.50
CA MET A 486 -5.52 10.87 -28.62
C MET A 486 -5.75 9.65 -29.52
N THR A 487 -4.70 8.95 -29.94
CA THR A 487 -4.86 7.66 -30.64
C THR A 487 -5.31 6.58 -29.66
N GLU A 488 -6.21 5.71 -30.11
CA GLU A 488 -6.63 4.54 -29.35
C GLU A 488 -5.53 3.48 -29.36
N ILE A 489 -5.27 2.90 -28.20
CA ILE A 489 -4.35 1.77 -28.02
C ILE A 489 -5.12 0.54 -27.53
N SER A 490 -4.77 -0.63 -28.06
CA SER A 490 -5.25 -1.92 -27.60
C SER A 490 -4.12 -2.72 -26.97
N ILE A 491 -4.39 -3.37 -25.85
CA ILE A 491 -3.44 -4.16 -25.06
C ILE A 491 -4.04 -5.55 -24.91
N GLU A 492 -3.39 -6.54 -25.52
CA GLU A 492 -3.79 -7.94 -25.38
C GLU A 492 -3.34 -8.47 -24.02
N LEU A 493 -4.29 -8.96 -23.23
CA LEU A 493 -4.09 -9.51 -21.89
C LEU A 493 -4.30 -11.01 -21.94
N LYS A 494 -3.20 -11.78 -21.86
CA LYS A 494 -3.26 -13.24 -21.84
C LYS A 494 -3.69 -13.74 -20.46
N VAL A 495 -4.64 -14.67 -20.45
CA VAL A 495 -5.13 -15.30 -19.23
C VAL A 495 -4.24 -16.48 -18.85
N GLN A 496 -3.79 -16.50 -17.60
CA GLN A 496 -2.90 -17.53 -17.06
C GLN A 496 -3.44 -18.05 -15.74
N HIS A 497 -3.51 -19.38 -15.62
CA HIS A 497 -3.86 -20.05 -14.37
C HIS A 497 -2.64 -20.15 -13.47
N ILE A 498 -2.72 -19.57 -12.26
CA ILE A 498 -1.62 -19.59 -11.30
C ILE A 498 -1.96 -20.44 -10.07
N THR A 499 -1.05 -21.33 -9.71
CA THR A 499 -1.14 -22.19 -8.51
C THR A 499 -0.22 -21.75 -7.38
N ASP A 500 0.85 -21.02 -7.70
CA ASP A 500 1.98 -20.77 -6.80
C ASP A 500 1.97 -19.37 -6.16
N MET A 501 0.95 -18.56 -6.45
CA MET A 501 0.82 -17.19 -5.98
C MET A 501 -0.57 -17.00 -5.35
N PRO A 502 -0.67 -16.70 -4.05
CA PRO A 502 -1.97 -16.54 -3.40
C PRO A 502 -2.54 -15.15 -3.70
N LEU A 503 -3.27 -15.00 -4.81
CA LEU A 503 -3.82 -13.72 -5.27
C LEU A 503 -4.66 -13.02 -4.19
N ASP A 504 -5.48 -13.79 -3.46
CA ASP A 504 -6.30 -13.28 -2.36
C ASP A 504 -5.47 -12.56 -1.28
N ASN A 505 -4.25 -13.05 -0.99
CA ASN A 505 -3.39 -12.42 0.02
C ASN A 505 -2.69 -11.17 -0.52
N ILE A 506 -2.44 -11.10 -1.82
CA ILE A 506 -1.71 -9.99 -2.45
C ILE A 506 -2.59 -8.75 -2.50
N PHE A 507 -3.88 -8.92 -2.81
CA PHE A 507 -4.81 -7.81 -2.97
C PHE A 507 -5.62 -7.50 -1.72
N ALA A 508 -5.62 -8.37 -0.70
CA ALA A 508 -6.39 -8.20 0.53
C ALA A 508 -6.29 -6.78 1.12
N ALA A 509 -5.10 -6.21 1.26
CA ALA A 509 -4.95 -4.89 1.88
C ALA A 509 -5.63 -3.76 1.05
N GLN A 510 -5.53 -3.83 -0.27
CA GLN A 510 -6.16 -2.86 -1.18
C GLN A 510 -7.68 -3.09 -1.23
N GLN A 511 -8.10 -4.35 -1.32
CA GLN A 511 -9.50 -4.77 -1.28
C GLN A 511 -10.19 -4.28 -0.02
N ILE A 512 -9.62 -4.56 1.15
CA ILE A 512 -10.22 -4.14 2.42
C ILE A 512 -10.29 -2.62 2.49
N ALA A 513 -9.21 -1.90 2.14
CA ALA A 513 -9.24 -0.44 2.15
C ALA A 513 -10.34 0.16 1.26
N LEU A 514 -10.56 -0.40 0.06
CA LEU A 514 -11.62 0.04 -0.86
C LEU A 514 -13.01 -0.39 -0.37
N LEU A 515 -13.17 -1.63 0.11
CA LEU A 515 -14.43 -2.14 0.65
C LEU A 515 -14.85 -1.36 1.90
N THR A 516 -13.93 -1.05 2.81
CA THR A 516 -14.22 -0.21 3.99
C THR A 516 -14.66 1.19 3.58
N ALA A 517 -14.01 1.78 2.58
CA ALA A 517 -14.40 3.10 2.08
C ALA A 517 -15.77 3.10 1.38
N LYS A 518 -16.06 2.04 0.60
CA LYS A 518 -17.38 1.83 -0.02
C LYS A 518 -18.48 1.57 1.01
N ALA A 519 -18.21 0.77 2.04
CA ALA A 519 -19.12 0.51 3.14
C ALA A 519 -19.45 1.80 3.89
N TRP A 520 -18.43 2.63 4.17
CA TRP A 520 -18.61 3.95 4.77
C TRP A 520 -19.51 4.86 3.93
N LEU A 521 -19.32 4.92 2.60
CA LEU A 521 -20.12 5.80 1.73
C LEU A 521 -21.57 5.32 1.53
N SER A 522 -21.79 4.01 1.46
CA SER A 522 -23.11 3.42 1.17
C SER A 522 -23.94 3.12 2.42
N ALA A 523 -23.32 3.15 3.60
CA ALA A 523 -23.89 2.64 4.85
C ALA A 523 -24.45 1.19 4.72
N ASP A 524 -23.86 0.39 3.83
CA ASP A 524 -24.31 -0.98 3.54
C ASP A 524 -23.72 -2.00 4.52
N LYS A 525 -24.60 -2.55 5.37
CA LYS A 525 -24.26 -3.59 6.36
C LYS A 525 -23.71 -4.89 5.75
N GLN A 526 -24.03 -5.21 4.50
CA GLN A 526 -23.45 -6.36 3.80
C GLN A 526 -21.99 -6.11 3.44
N LEU A 527 -21.67 -4.90 2.97
CA LEU A 527 -20.28 -4.50 2.70
C LEU A 527 -19.47 -4.42 4.00
N GLU A 528 -20.06 -3.92 5.09
CA GLU A 528 -19.43 -3.95 6.42
C GLU A 528 -19.11 -5.36 6.89
N ARG A 529 -20.01 -6.34 6.65
CA ARG A 529 -19.78 -7.75 6.99
C ARG A 529 -18.73 -8.42 6.09
N LYS A 530 -18.52 -7.89 4.88
CA LYS A 530 -17.56 -8.41 3.90
C LYS A 530 -16.12 -7.97 4.23
N VAL A 531 -15.96 -6.79 4.83
CA VAL A 531 -14.70 -6.26 5.38
C VAL A 531 -14.21 -7.14 6.52
#